data_AF-A0A0S8J7Q5-F1
#
_entry.id   AF-A0A0S8J7Q5-F1
#
_cell.length_a   1.000
_cell.length_b   1.000
_cell.length_c   1.000
_cell.angle_alpha   90.00
_cell.angle_beta   90.00
_cell.angle_gamma   90.00
#
_symmetry.space_group_name_H-M   'P 1'
#
loop_
_entity.id
_entity.type
_entity.pdbx_description
1 polymer ?
#
loop_
_entity_poly.entity_id
_entity_poly.type
_entity_poly.pdbx_seq_one_letter_code
_entity_poly.pdbx_strand_id
1 'polypeptide(L)'
;MGFTGNCSPIIAGNTMTGNVAERGGGIWCDSLCSPMVINSILWGDSAGTALEIYLDNTFGVGSSITVSYSDVAGGSLGVYVAAGCTLNWGEGNIDEDPMFVLGEKSDYRLRWGSPCIDAGHPDSLDPDGTRCDMGAYFFDQDDYMTLYLTPDETEVSPGGVLGVTYTAINRWAQPETFWVLTEATLPNGNPRTVMGPDQYTLPANTTRQQHLTHNVPGVAPLGLYGYRSRIGVPPSTLYDEDSFAFWVVAP
;
A
#
# COMPACT_ATOMS: atom_id res chain seq x y z
N MET A 1 -9.36 -2.58 -13.99
CA MET A 1 -9.19 -3.96 -14.53
C MET A 1 -10.46 -4.38 -15.28
N GLY A 2 -10.36 -4.99 -16.47
CA GLY A 2 -11.52 -5.36 -17.28
C GLY A 2 -11.64 -6.87 -17.51
N PHE A 3 -12.83 -7.43 -17.33
CA PHE A 3 -13.15 -8.85 -17.51
C PHE A 3 -14.21 -9.02 -18.59
N THR A 4 -13.88 -9.80 -19.62
CA THR A 4 -14.80 -10.12 -20.72
C THR A 4 -14.70 -11.60 -21.09
N GLY A 5 -15.78 -12.19 -21.60
CA GLY A 5 -15.77 -13.49 -22.26
C GLY A 5 -15.73 -14.70 -21.33
N ASN A 6 -16.77 -14.88 -20.50
CA ASN A 6 -16.97 -16.07 -19.66
C ASN A 6 -15.75 -16.42 -18.77
N CYS A 7 -15.29 -15.43 -18.01
CA CYS A 7 -14.19 -15.59 -17.07
C CYS A 7 -14.67 -15.45 -15.60
N SER A 8 -14.06 -16.24 -14.72
CA SER A 8 -14.38 -16.30 -13.29
C SER A 8 -13.12 -16.22 -12.41
N PRO A 9 -12.34 -15.14 -12.52
CA PRO A 9 -11.09 -15.01 -11.76
C PRO A 9 -11.37 -14.72 -10.27
N ILE A 10 -10.41 -15.12 -9.43
CA ILE A 10 -10.37 -14.75 -8.02
C ILE A 10 -9.37 -13.60 -7.87
N ILE A 11 -9.84 -12.48 -7.34
CA ILE A 11 -9.08 -11.29 -6.99
C ILE A 11 -9.00 -11.26 -5.47
N ALA A 12 -7.84 -11.64 -4.94
CA ALA A 12 -7.64 -11.79 -3.50
C ALA A 12 -6.42 -10.99 -3.06
N GLY A 13 -6.53 -10.18 -2.01
CA GLY A 13 -5.37 -9.45 -1.46
C GLY A 13 -4.83 -8.38 -2.40
N ASN A 14 -5.69 -7.62 -3.08
CA ASN A 14 -5.26 -6.58 -4.02
C ASN A 14 -5.67 -5.19 -3.56
N THR A 15 -4.84 -4.18 -3.87
CA THR A 15 -5.21 -2.77 -3.77
C THR A 15 -5.35 -2.20 -5.18
N MET A 16 -6.57 -1.84 -5.56
CA MET A 16 -6.93 -1.20 -6.83
C MET A 16 -7.23 0.27 -6.53
N THR A 17 -6.39 1.16 -7.06
CA THR A 17 -6.41 2.60 -6.76
C THR A 17 -5.81 3.39 -7.90
N GLY A 18 -6.30 4.62 -8.11
CA GLY A 18 -5.79 5.54 -9.12
C GLY A 18 -6.03 5.10 -10.57
N ASN A 19 -6.89 4.10 -10.81
CA ASN A 19 -7.28 3.68 -12.14
C ASN A 19 -8.26 4.69 -12.75
N VAL A 20 -8.10 4.96 -14.04
CA VAL A 20 -8.98 5.87 -14.78
C VAL A 20 -9.60 5.13 -15.96
N ALA A 21 -10.92 5.06 -16.00
CA ALA A 21 -11.67 4.40 -17.06
C ALA A 21 -12.91 5.20 -17.47
N GLU A 22 -13.59 4.80 -18.55
CA GLU A 22 -14.92 5.36 -18.87
C GLU A 22 -16.00 4.80 -17.91
N ARG A 23 -15.86 3.52 -17.54
CA ARG A 23 -16.80 2.75 -16.71
C ARG A 23 -16.00 1.85 -15.76
N GLY A 24 -16.37 1.81 -14.47
CA GLY A 24 -15.75 0.93 -13.48
C GLY A 24 -14.24 1.11 -13.41
N GLY A 25 -13.79 2.23 -12.84
CA GLY A 25 -12.38 2.59 -12.71
C GLY A 25 -11.56 1.42 -12.15
N GLY A 26 -12.01 0.83 -11.06
CA GLY A 26 -11.40 -0.36 -10.46
C GLY A 26 -11.66 -1.64 -11.24
N ILE A 27 -12.92 -2.04 -11.40
CA ILE A 27 -13.35 -3.28 -12.04
C ILE A 27 -14.50 -3.02 -13.02
N TRP A 28 -14.32 -3.50 -14.25
CA TRP A 28 -15.38 -3.60 -15.25
C TRP A 28 -15.61 -5.08 -15.62
N CYS A 29 -16.86 -5.52 -15.49
CA CYS A 29 -17.31 -6.87 -15.80
C CYS A 29 -18.33 -6.85 -16.94
N ASP A 30 -18.06 -7.57 -18.02
CA ASP A 30 -19.00 -7.74 -19.13
C ASP A 30 -18.97 -9.19 -19.68
N SER A 31 -20.00 -9.57 -20.42
CA SER A 31 -20.06 -10.81 -21.21
C SER A 31 -19.89 -12.10 -20.38
N LEU A 32 -20.86 -12.42 -19.51
CA LEU A 32 -20.91 -13.67 -18.73
C LEU A 32 -19.75 -13.88 -17.75
N CYS A 33 -19.09 -12.82 -17.27
CA CYS A 33 -18.05 -13.00 -16.25
C CYS A 33 -18.65 -13.11 -14.84
N SER A 34 -17.91 -13.79 -13.96
CA SER A 34 -18.25 -14.01 -12.56
C SER A 34 -17.04 -13.93 -11.62
N PRO A 35 -16.29 -12.79 -11.59
CA PRO A 35 -15.19 -12.64 -10.66
C PRO A 35 -15.61 -12.70 -9.19
N MET A 36 -14.68 -13.14 -8.35
CA MET A 36 -14.76 -13.06 -6.90
C MET A 36 -13.71 -12.09 -6.38
N VAL A 37 -14.12 -11.10 -5.58
CA VAL A 37 -13.26 -10.13 -4.92
C VAL A 37 -13.27 -10.42 -3.42
N ILE A 38 -12.10 -10.61 -2.84
CA ILE A 38 -11.93 -10.90 -1.42
C ILE A 38 -10.67 -10.24 -0.86
N ASN A 39 -10.69 -9.82 0.41
CA ASN A 39 -9.53 -9.22 1.10
C ASN A 39 -8.88 -8.10 0.29
N SER A 40 -9.66 -7.32 -0.45
CA SER A 40 -9.13 -6.32 -1.39
C SER A 40 -9.58 -4.92 -1.01
N ILE A 41 -8.82 -3.93 -1.44
CA ILE A 41 -9.18 -2.52 -1.35
C ILE A 41 -9.42 -2.00 -2.78
N LEU A 42 -10.60 -1.44 -3.03
CA LEU A 42 -10.95 -0.71 -4.24
C LEU A 42 -11.24 0.74 -3.82
N TRP A 43 -10.29 1.64 -4.06
CA TRP A 43 -10.35 2.99 -3.50
C TRP A 43 -9.68 4.02 -4.39
N GLY A 44 -10.32 5.17 -4.57
CA GLY A 44 -9.72 6.30 -5.27
C GLY A 44 -9.59 6.08 -6.78
N ASP A 45 -10.41 5.19 -7.35
CA ASP A 45 -10.52 5.02 -8.79
C ASP A 45 -11.47 6.08 -9.40
N SER A 46 -11.33 6.33 -10.70
CA SER A 46 -12.08 7.36 -11.41
C SER A 46 -12.72 6.84 -12.69
N ALA A 47 -14.02 7.10 -12.85
CA ALA A 47 -14.73 6.78 -14.08
C ALA A 47 -15.93 7.69 -14.33
N GLY A 48 -16.38 7.73 -15.59
CA GLY A 48 -17.61 8.43 -15.98
C GLY A 48 -18.88 7.79 -15.41
N THR A 49 -18.86 6.49 -15.10
CA THR A 49 -19.95 5.79 -14.41
C THR A 49 -19.39 4.68 -13.52
N ALA A 50 -19.75 4.73 -12.23
CA ALA A 50 -19.23 3.91 -11.13
C ALA A 50 -17.71 3.94 -10.99
N LEU A 51 -17.24 4.49 -9.86
CA LEU A 51 -15.82 4.68 -9.60
C LEU A 51 -15.10 3.33 -9.46
N GLU A 52 -15.65 2.45 -8.62
CA GLU A 52 -15.00 1.18 -8.31
C GLU A 52 -15.46 0.04 -9.21
N ILE A 53 -16.74 -0.36 -9.16
CA ILE A 53 -17.22 -1.58 -9.84
C ILE A 53 -18.36 -1.26 -10.82
N TYR A 54 -18.24 -1.77 -12.05
CA TYR A 54 -19.27 -1.68 -13.08
C TYR A 54 -19.58 -3.06 -13.67
N LEU A 55 -20.85 -3.47 -13.62
CA LEU A 55 -21.37 -4.67 -14.28
C LEU A 55 -22.19 -4.32 -15.53
N ASP A 56 -21.79 -4.85 -16.68
CA ASP A 56 -22.48 -4.72 -17.97
C ASP A 56 -22.94 -6.07 -18.53
N ASN A 57 -23.80 -5.95 -19.55
CA ASN A 57 -24.32 -7.05 -20.33
C ASN A 57 -24.38 -6.71 -21.83
N THR A 58 -23.30 -6.13 -22.38
CA THR A 58 -23.27 -5.57 -23.75
C THR A 58 -23.82 -6.51 -24.82
N PHE A 59 -23.63 -7.82 -24.65
CA PHE A 59 -24.08 -8.87 -25.59
C PHE A 59 -25.42 -9.53 -25.19
N GLY A 60 -26.20 -8.88 -24.32
CA GLY A 60 -27.50 -9.37 -23.85
C GLY A 60 -27.41 -10.52 -22.84
N VAL A 61 -26.22 -10.78 -22.29
CA VAL A 61 -26.01 -11.80 -21.27
C VAL A 61 -25.34 -11.19 -20.05
N GLY A 62 -26.01 -11.32 -18.90
CA GLY A 62 -25.61 -10.68 -17.66
C GLY A 62 -24.31 -11.25 -17.08
N SER A 63 -23.55 -10.36 -16.43
CA SER A 63 -22.38 -10.69 -15.63
C SER A 63 -22.76 -10.71 -14.14
N SER A 64 -21.91 -11.31 -13.33
CA SER A 64 -22.04 -11.26 -11.87
C SER A 64 -20.71 -10.94 -11.22
N ILE A 65 -20.73 -10.43 -10.00
CA ILE A 65 -19.53 -10.33 -9.16
C ILE A 65 -19.91 -10.67 -7.73
N THR A 66 -19.01 -11.33 -7.03
CA THR A 66 -19.12 -11.56 -5.59
C THR A 66 -18.03 -10.80 -4.88
N VAL A 67 -18.38 -10.00 -3.87
CA VAL A 67 -17.45 -9.19 -3.08
C VAL A 67 -17.62 -9.55 -1.61
N SER A 68 -16.55 -9.86 -0.90
CA SER A 68 -16.58 -10.16 0.54
C SER A 68 -15.29 -9.72 1.22
N TYR A 69 -15.32 -9.35 2.50
CA TYR A 69 -14.13 -8.95 3.27
C TYR A 69 -13.24 -7.94 2.52
N SER A 70 -13.85 -6.99 1.82
CA SER A 70 -13.15 -6.01 1.00
C SER A 70 -13.63 -4.60 1.33
N ASP A 71 -12.73 -3.64 1.20
CA ASP A 71 -13.04 -2.22 1.34
C ASP A 71 -13.28 -1.65 -0.06
N VAL A 72 -14.47 -1.11 -0.28
CA VAL A 72 -14.89 -0.63 -1.60
C VAL A 72 -15.52 0.75 -1.44
N ALA A 73 -14.88 1.76 -2.01
CA ALA A 73 -15.36 3.13 -1.95
C ALA A 73 -16.79 3.27 -2.49
N GLY A 74 -17.67 3.87 -1.69
CA GLY A 74 -19.10 4.00 -1.97
C GLY A 74 -19.92 2.74 -1.68
N GLY A 75 -19.29 1.67 -1.20
CA GLY A 75 -19.91 0.41 -0.82
C GLY A 75 -20.75 -0.22 -1.95
N SER A 76 -21.75 -1.03 -1.56
CA SER A 76 -22.63 -1.68 -2.54
C SER A 76 -23.45 -0.69 -3.37
N LEU A 77 -23.69 0.52 -2.86
CA LEU A 77 -24.47 1.57 -3.54
C LEU A 77 -23.65 2.29 -4.62
N GLY A 78 -22.32 2.29 -4.51
CA GLY A 78 -21.41 2.84 -5.51
C GLY A 78 -21.21 1.94 -6.74
N VAL A 79 -21.64 0.68 -6.66
CA VAL A 79 -21.56 -0.29 -7.75
C VAL A 79 -22.66 -0.04 -8.78
N TYR A 80 -22.29 0.06 -10.06
CA TYR A 80 -23.27 0.05 -11.14
C TYR A 80 -23.61 -1.38 -11.57
N VAL A 81 -24.91 -1.70 -11.61
CA VAL A 81 -25.42 -3.01 -12.01
C VAL A 81 -26.42 -2.86 -13.16
N ALA A 82 -25.99 -3.19 -14.39
CA ALA A 82 -26.90 -3.20 -15.54
C ALA A 82 -28.03 -4.24 -15.37
N ALA A 83 -29.17 -4.01 -16.03
CA ALA A 83 -30.31 -4.92 -15.97
C ALA A 83 -29.91 -6.34 -16.42
N GLY A 84 -30.17 -7.36 -15.59
CA GLY A 84 -29.77 -8.74 -15.86
C GLY A 84 -28.39 -9.13 -15.34
N CYS A 85 -27.61 -8.18 -14.80
CA CYS A 85 -26.41 -8.47 -14.02
C CYS A 85 -26.76 -8.71 -12.54
N THR A 86 -25.84 -9.29 -11.78
CA THR A 86 -26.03 -9.59 -10.35
C THR A 86 -24.81 -9.18 -9.52
N LEU A 87 -25.02 -8.34 -8.52
CA LEU A 87 -24.05 -8.09 -7.45
C LEU A 87 -24.37 -8.98 -6.26
N ASN A 88 -23.43 -9.86 -5.90
CA ASN A 88 -23.49 -10.63 -4.67
C ASN A 88 -22.62 -9.92 -3.61
N TRP A 89 -23.25 -9.06 -2.80
CA TRP A 89 -22.57 -8.40 -1.69
C TRP A 89 -22.51 -9.33 -0.48
N GLY A 90 -21.36 -9.95 -0.28
CA GLY A 90 -21.09 -10.86 0.83
C GLY A 90 -20.84 -10.12 2.15
N GLU A 91 -20.41 -10.89 3.14
CA GLU A 91 -20.10 -10.39 4.48
C GLU A 91 -18.75 -9.67 4.54
N GLY A 92 -18.55 -8.89 5.61
CA GLY A 92 -17.26 -8.30 5.96
C GLY A 92 -16.81 -7.15 5.06
N ASN A 93 -17.61 -6.71 4.08
CA ASN A 93 -17.26 -5.55 3.26
C ASN A 93 -17.45 -4.25 4.04
N ILE A 94 -16.57 -3.30 3.79
CA ILE A 94 -16.57 -1.96 4.39
C ILE A 94 -16.46 -0.87 3.30
N ASP A 95 -16.71 0.37 3.69
CA ASP A 95 -16.60 1.58 2.88
C ASP A 95 -16.08 2.70 3.79
N GLU A 96 -14.78 2.64 4.10
CA GLU A 96 -14.11 3.54 5.04
C GLU A 96 -12.73 3.88 4.50
N ASP A 97 -12.19 5.07 4.79
CA ASP A 97 -10.86 5.47 4.27
C ASP A 97 -9.78 4.44 4.67
N PRO A 98 -9.08 3.80 3.71
CA PRO A 98 -8.03 2.82 4.00
C PRO A 98 -6.85 3.39 4.80
N MET A 99 -6.71 4.71 4.89
CA MET A 99 -5.62 5.38 5.60
C MET A 99 -4.23 5.00 5.10
N PHE A 100 -4.03 4.94 3.78
CA PHE A 100 -2.73 4.69 3.16
C PHE A 100 -1.63 5.61 3.70
N VAL A 101 -0.40 5.12 3.73
CA VAL A 101 0.78 5.86 4.21
C VAL A 101 0.98 7.15 3.43
N LEU A 102 1.12 7.04 2.10
CA LEU A 102 1.26 8.15 1.14
C LEU A 102 0.77 7.70 -0.25
N GLY A 103 -0.56 7.59 -0.41
CA GLY A 103 -1.16 7.09 -1.65
C GLY A 103 -0.81 7.93 -2.89
N GLU A 104 -0.60 9.24 -2.74
CA GLU A 104 -0.15 10.14 -3.81
C GLU A 104 1.28 9.88 -4.29
N LYS A 105 2.08 9.17 -3.48
CA LYS A 105 3.41 8.65 -3.82
C LYS A 105 3.39 7.16 -4.13
N SER A 106 2.22 6.58 -4.35
CA SER A 106 2.01 5.15 -4.57
C SER A 106 2.45 4.25 -3.41
N ASP A 107 2.45 4.78 -2.18
CA ASP A 107 2.66 3.99 -0.97
C ASP A 107 1.32 3.63 -0.33
N TYR A 108 0.83 2.46 -0.74
CA TYR A 108 -0.48 1.92 -0.35
C TYR A 108 -0.40 0.96 0.84
N ARG A 109 0.71 0.97 1.59
CA ARG A 109 0.74 0.35 2.93
C ARG A 109 -0.24 1.06 3.85
N LEU A 110 -0.77 0.34 4.83
CA LEU A 110 -1.73 0.88 5.78
C LEU A 110 -1.01 1.63 6.92
N ARG A 111 -1.69 2.59 7.53
CA ARG A 111 -1.23 3.21 8.79
C ARG A 111 -2.01 2.66 9.96
N TRP A 112 -1.37 2.66 11.13
CA TRP A 112 -2.05 2.31 12.38
C TRP A 112 -3.34 3.12 12.57
N GLY A 113 -4.43 2.42 12.87
CA GLY A 113 -5.79 2.97 12.93
C GLY A 113 -6.61 2.81 11.66
N SER A 114 -6.02 2.29 10.56
CA SER A 114 -6.77 1.93 9.35
C SER A 114 -7.89 0.94 9.66
N PRO A 115 -9.09 1.12 9.08
CA PRO A 115 -10.21 0.17 9.21
C PRO A 115 -9.95 -1.14 8.45
N CYS A 116 -8.92 -1.17 7.59
CA CYS A 116 -8.55 -2.34 6.79
C CYS A 116 -7.62 -3.31 7.54
N ILE A 117 -7.04 -2.88 8.67
CA ILE A 117 -6.20 -3.73 9.51
C ILE A 117 -7.08 -4.75 10.26
N ASP A 118 -6.69 -6.02 10.28
CA ASP A 118 -7.40 -7.13 10.92
C ASP A 118 -8.85 -7.34 10.42
N ALA A 119 -9.15 -6.88 9.20
CA ALA A 119 -10.51 -6.78 8.70
C ALA A 119 -10.85 -7.76 7.56
N GLY A 120 -9.85 -8.43 6.98
CA GLY A 120 -9.99 -9.43 5.91
C GLY A 120 -10.65 -10.74 6.36
N HIS A 121 -10.59 -11.81 5.57
CA HIS A 121 -11.31 -13.05 5.88
C HIS A 121 -10.84 -13.67 7.21
N PRO A 122 -11.73 -14.07 8.15
CA PRO A 122 -11.37 -14.49 9.50
C PRO A 122 -10.53 -15.78 9.58
N ASP A 123 -10.60 -16.63 8.55
CA ASP A 123 -9.78 -17.86 8.46
C ASP A 123 -8.41 -17.65 7.80
N SER A 124 -8.05 -16.40 7.46
CA SER A 124 -6.77 -16.04 6.86
C SER A 124 -5.98 -15.17 7.83
N LEU A 125 -4.68 -15.44 7.94
CA LEU A 125 -3.77 -14.72 8.83
C LEU A 125 -2.64 -14.09 8.02
N ASP A 126 -2.16 -12.96 8.51
CA ASP A 126 -0.94 -12.32 8.02
C ASP A 126 0.32 -12.95 8.65
N PRO A 127 1.53 -12.64 8.14
CA PRO A 127 2.78 -13.21 8.65
C PRO A 127 3.05 -12.98 10.14
N ASP A 128 2.51 -11.91 10.72
CA ASP A 128 2.58 -11.57 12.16
C ASP A 128 1.58 -12.40 13.02
N GLY A 129 0.78 -13.25 12.38
CA GLY A 129 -0.21 -14.11 13.02
C GLY A 129 -1.53 -13.43 13.39
N THR A 130 -1.72 -12.17 13.00
CA THR A 130 -2.98 -11.44 13.15
C THR A 130 -3.96 -11.78 12.01
N ARG A 131 -5.22 -11.36 12.11
CA ARG A 131 -6.22 -11.65 11.07
C ARG A 131 -5.81 -10.88 9.83
N CYS A 132 -5.92 -11.48 8.65
CA CYS A 132 -5.36 -10.82 7.49
C CYS A 132 -6.00 -9.45 7.22
N ASP A 133 -5.18 -8.50 6.81
CA ASP A 133 -5.61 -7.19 6.39
C ASP A 133 -6.33 -7.24 5.04
N MET A 134 -7.10 -6.20 4.74
CA MET A 134 -7.57 -5.97 3.38
C MET A 134 -6.49 -5.26 2.56
N GLY A 135 -6.34 -5.66 1.29
CA GLY A 135 -5.43 -5.02 0.34
C GLY A 135 -4.17 -5.83 0.06
N ALA A 136 -3.21 -5.18 -0.61
CA ALA A 136 -1.98 -5.81 -1.08
C ALA A 136 -0.87 -5.92 -0.02
N TYR A 137 -0.96 -5.14 1.06
CA TYR A 137 0.06 -5.04 2.10
C TYR A 137 -0.59 -5.25 3.46
N PHE A 138 -0.04 -6.16 4.24
CA PHE A 138 -0.37 -6.25 5.66
C PHE A 138 0.41 -5.20 6.46
N PHE A 139 -0.14 -4.81 7.60
CA PHE A 139 0.46 -3.98 8.60
C PHE A 139 1.12 -4.90 9.64
N ASP A 140 2.45 -4.89 9.71
CA ASP A 140 3.18 -5.73 10.67
C ASP A 140 2.94 -5.26 12.12
N GLN A 141 2.36 -6.15 12.93
CA GLN A 141 2.03 -5.91 14.32
C GLN A 141 3.02 -6.53 15.32
N ASP A 142 4.12 -7.13 14.89
CA ASP A 142 5.08 -7.83 15.76
C ASP A 142 5.73 -6.89 16.81
N ASP A 143 5.99 -5.63 16.44
CA ASP A 143 6.56 -4.61 17.34
C ASP A 143 5.71 -3.33 17.37
N TYR A 144 5.69 -2.64 18.51
CA TYR A 144 4.88 -1.44 18.74
C TYR A 144 5.40 -0.22 17.98
N MET A 145 6.63 -0.24 17.49
CA MET A 145 7.19 0.77 16.62
C MET A 145 7.21 0.29 15.16
N THR A 146 6.73 1.10 14.24
CA THR A 146 6.77 0.82 12.80
C THR A 146 7.46 1.96 12.06
N LEU A 147 8.23 1.63 11.03
CA LEU A 147 8.93 2.55 10.14
C LEU A 147 8.58 2.23 8.69
N TYR A 148 8.12 3.25 7.96
CA TYR A 148 8.00 3.20 6.51
C TYR A 148 8.85 4.29 5.85
N LEU A 149 9.48 3.93 4.75
CA LEU A 149 10.24 4.79 3.85
C LEU A 149 9.50 4.88 2.52
N THR A 150 9.19 6.10 2.11
CA THR A 150 8.57 6.37 0.82
C THR A 150 9.49 7.30 0.03
N PRO A 151 10.18 6.83 -1.03
CA PRO A 151 10.96 7.71 -1.88
C PRO A 151 10.06 8.65 -2.68
N ASP A 152 10.57 9.84 -2.99
CA ASP A 152 9.91 10.73 -3.95
C ASP A 152 9.90 10.13 -5.36
N GLU A 153 11.03 9.54 -5.74
CA GLU A 153 11.32 8.93 -7.03
C GLU A 153 12.33 7.80 -6.83
N THR A 154 12.31 6.80 -7.71
CA THR A 154 13.25 5.67 -7.69
C THR A 154 14.38 5.80 -8.70
N GLU A 155 14.52 6.96 -9.35
CA GLU A 155 15.61 7.28 -10.26
C GLU A 155 16.14 8.69 -9.95
N VAL A 156 17.45 8.83 -9.79
CA VAL A 156 18.12 10.12 -9.50
C VAL A 156 19.41 10.24 -10.30
N SER A 157 19.92 11.45 -10.47
CA SER A 157 21.21 11.70 -11.14
C SER A 157 22.35 11.97 -10.15
N PRO A 158 23.61 11.68 -10.50
CA PRO A 158 24.77 12.18 -9.75
C PRO A 158 24.72 13.70 -9.58
N GLY A 159 24.89 14.20 -8.35
CA GLY A 159 24.75 15.62 -8.02
C GLY A 159 23.31 16.07 -7.80
N GLY A 160 22.32 15.19 -7.99
CA GLY A 160 20.91 15.42 -7.72
C GLY A 160 20.56 15.24 -6.23
N VAL A 161 19.25 15.13 -5.98
CA VAL A 161 18.68 15.00 -4.63
C VAL A 161 17.79 13.76 -4.57
N LEU A 162 17.97 12.95 -3.54
CA LEU A 162 17.05 11.87 -3.17
C LEU A 162 16.16 12.38 -2.03
N GLY A 163 14.87 12.55 -2.30
CA GLY A 163 13.86 12.83 -1.28
C GLY A 163 13.25 11.55 -0.74
N VAL A 164 13.10 11.45 0.58
CA VAL A 164 12.50 10.31 1.27
C VAL A 164 11.60 10.80 2.40
N THR A 165 10.37 10.33 2.41
CA THR A 165 9.46 10.54 3.55
C THR A 165 9.53 9.36 4.49
N TYR A 166 9.85 9.65 5.74
CA TYR A 166 9.88 8.70 6.85
C TYR A 166 8.53 8.77 7.58
N THR A 167 7.82 7.66 7.68
CA THR A 167 6.63 7.52 8.51
C THR A 167 6.99 6.64 9.70
N ALA A 168 7.06 7.22 10.90
CA ALA A 168 7.30 6.48 12.13
C ALA A 168 6.01 6.42 12.96
N ILE A 169 5.68 5.24 13.47
CA ILE A 169 4.45 4.96 14.22
C ILE A 169 4.84 4.41 15.57
N ASN A 170 4.33 5.00 16.65
CA ASN A 170 4.42 4.46 18.00
C ASN A 170 3.02 4.06 18.46
N ARG A 171 2.80 2.75 18.60
CA ARG A 171 1.54 2.15 19.08
C ARG A 171 1.54 1.93 20.60
N TRP A 172 2.64 2.21 21.30
CA TRP A 172 2.68 2.16 22.75
C TRP A 172 1.96 3.38 23.34
N ALA A 173 1.22 3.14 24.40
CA ALA A 173 0.70 4.16 25.32
C ALA A 173 1.76 5.05 26.03
N GLN A 174 3.06 4.92 25.73
CA GLN A 174 4.13 5.73 26.30
C GLN A 174 5.02 6.33 25.20
N PRO A 175 5.63 7.51 25.43
CA PRO A 175 6.67 8.01 24.53
C PRO A 175 7.82 7.02 24.41
N GLU A 176 8.30 6.79 23.19
CA GLU A 176 9.42 5.88 22.92
C GLU A 176 10.64 6.66 22.44
N THR A 177 11.82 6.32 22.97
CA THR A 177 13.09 6.91 22.57
C THR A 177 13.93 5.87 21.84
N PHE A 178 14.15 6.08 20.55
CA PHE A 178 14.83 5.12 19.67
C PHE A 178 15.95 5.79 18.86
N TRP A 179 16.86 4.97 18.36
CA TRP A 179 17.93 5.35 17.45
C TRP A 179 17.54 5.03 16.02
N VAL A 180 17.90 5.93 15.09
CA VAL A 180 17.73 5.75 13.65
C VAL A 180 19.09 5.67 12.99
N LEU A 181 19.31 4.66 12.16
CA LEU A 181 20.50 4.53 11.31
C LEU A 181 20.04 4.26 9.87
N THR A 182 20.45 5.13 8.95
CA THR A 182 20.16 4.98 7.52
C THR A 182 21.44 4.76 6.74
N GLU A 183 21.42 3.78 5.85
CA GLU A 183 22.53 3.41 4.98
C GLU A 183 22.08 3.29 3.53
N ALA A 184 22.98 3.69 2.62
CA ALA A 184 22.87 3.37 1.20
C ALA A 184 23.86 2.25 0.85
N THR A 185 23.37 1.16 0.29
CA THR A 185 24.19 0.09 -0.30
C THR A 185 24.52 0.47 -1.73
N LEU A 186 25.81 0.62 -2.03
CA LEU A 186 26.30 0.98 -3.36
C LEU A 186 26.16 -0.20 -4.34
N PRO A 187 26.29 0.03 -5.67
CA PRO A 187 26.27 -1.04 -6.67
C PRO A 187 27.32 -2.15 -6.46
N ASN A 188 28.40 -1.86 -5.72
CA ASN A 188 29.42 -2.84 -5.34
C ASN A 188 29.10 -3.62 -4.04
N GLY A 189 27.91 -3.41 -3.47
CA GLY A 189 27.44 -4.04 -2.23
C GLY A 189 27.94 -3.40 -0.94
N ASN A 190 28.82 -2.39 -1.00
CA ASN A 190 29.33 -1.75 0.21
C ASN A 190 28.31 -0.74 0.77
N PRO A 191 28.03 -0.74 2.08
CA PRO A 191 27.18 0.26 2.70
C PRO A 191 27.92 1.59 2.91
N ARG A 192 27.16 2.68 2.88
CA ARG A 192 27.58 4.03 3.29
C ARG A 192 26.49 4.63 4.16
N THR A 193 26.88 5.16 5.32
CA THR A 193 25.95 5.90 6.19
C THR A 193 25.43 7.15 5.48
N VAL A 194 24.11 7.31 5.50
CA VAL A 194 23.41 8.49 4.98
C VAL A 194 22.95 9.38 6.12
N MET A 195 22.46 8.78 7.22
CA MET A 195 21.98 9.48 8.42
C MET A 195 22.22 8.62 9.65
N GLY A 196 22.50 9.27 10.78
CA GLY A 196 22.65 8.62 12.07
C GLY A 196 24.00 7.90 12.29
N PRO A 197 24.11 7.14 13.39
CA PRO A 197 23.04 6.85 14.36
C PRO A 197 22.65 8.11 15.16
N ASP A 198 21.39 8.51 15.06
CA ASP A 198 20.83 9.67 15.76
C ASP A 198 19.65 9.23 16.62
N GLN A 199 19.45 9.88 17.77
CA GLN A 199 18.39 9.53 18.71
C GLN A 199 17.17 10.45 18.56
N TYR A 200 15.98 9.84 18.57
CA TYR A 200 14.70 10.53 18.45
C TYR A 200 13.75 10.07 19.55
N THR A 201 12.68 10.84 19.78
CA THR A 201 11.59 10.44 20.67
C THR A 201 10.26 10.69 19.98
N LEU A 202 9.42 9.66 19.91
CA LEU A 202 8.08 9.74 19.35
C LEU A 202 7.06 9.66 20.51
N PRO A 203 6.10 10.58 20.61
CA PRO A 203 5.07 10.52 21.66
C PRO A 203 4.25 9.23 21.61
N ALA A 204 3.54 8.94 22.70
CA ALA A 204 2.62 7.80 22.78
C ALA A 204 1.55 7.85 21.68
N ASN A 205 1.15 6.68 21.16
CA ASN A 205 0.03 6.52 20.22
C ASN A 205 0.06 7.52 19.06
N THR A 206 1.22 7.74 18.46
CA THR A 206 1.44 8.80 17.48
C THR A 206 2.06 8.25 16.21
N THR A 207 1.52 8.68 15.08
CA THR A 207 2.18 8.58 13.76
C THR A 207 2.80 9.94 13.42
N ARG A 208 4.06 9.94 13.00
CA ARG A 208 4.75 11.13 12.51
C ARG A 208 5.37 10.87 11.15
N GLN A 209 5.07 11.77 10.22
CA GLN A 209 5.69 11.80 8.90
C GLN A 209 6.71 12.94 8.84
N GLN A 210 7.89 12.65 8.31
CA GLN A 210 8.96 13.62 8.12
C GLN A 210 9.60 13.41 6.75
N HIS A 211 9.51 14.43 5.89
CA HIS A 211 10.22 14.45 4.62
C HIS A 211 11.65 14.94 4.82
N LEU A 212 12.61 14.20 4.27
CA LEU A 212 14.05 14.49 4.30
C LEU A 212 14.63 14.41 2.89
N THR A 213 15.66 15.21 2.64
CA THR A 213 16.38 15.22 1.37
C THR A 213 17.85 14.92 1.58
N HIS A 214 18.44 14.16 0.65
CA HIS A 214 19.84 13.76 0.67
C HIS A 214 20.50 14.10 -0.66
N ASN A 215 21.66 14.76 -0.61
CA ASN A 215 22.42 15.06 -1.81
C ASN A 215 23.11 13.79 -2.33
N VAL A 216 22.87 13.46 -3.59
CA VAL A 216 23.58 12.38 -4.29
C VAL A 216 24.96 12.91 -4.71
N PRO A 217 26.08 12.29 -4.32
CA PRO A 217 27.40 12.77 -4.72
C PRO A 217 27.55 12.88 -6.24
N GLY A 218 28.16 13.95 -6.76
CA GLY A 218 28.42 14.12 -8.20
C GLY A 218 29.33 13.04 -8.81
N VAL A 219 30.07 12.34 -7.96
CA VAL A 219 30.94 11.20 -8.33
C VAL A 219 30.29 9.85 -7.99
N ALA A 220 29.00 9.82 -7.68
CA ALA A 220 28.27 8.59 -7.38
C ALA A 220 28.35 7.65 -8.60
N PRO A 221 28.80 6.40 -8.42
CA PRO A 221 28.70 5.38 -9.47
C PRO A 221 27.28 5.26 -10.02
N LEU A 222 27.16 5.01 -11.32
CA LEU A 222 25.85 4.67 -11.90
C LEU A 222 25.46 3.25 -11.53
N GLY A 223 24.16 2.99 -11.36
CA GLY A 223 23.63 1.66 -11.11
C GLY A 223 22.56 1.62 -10.02
N LEU A 224 22.25 0.40 -9.59
CA LEU A 224 21.25 0.14 -8.56
C LEU A 224 21.84 0.33 -7.17
N TYR A 225 21.16 1.11 -6.35
CA TYR A 225 21.45 1.33 -4.94
C TYR A 225 20.33 0.75 -4.09
N GLY A 226 20.68 0.28 -2.90
CA GLY A 226 19.71 0.03 -1.84
C GLY A 226 19.71 1.19 -0.85
N TYR A 227 18.56 1.60 -0.36
CA TYR A 227 18.40 2.55 0.74
C TYR A 227 17.67 1.83 1.87
N ARG A 228 18.27 1.77 3.06
CA ARG A 228 17.67 1.09 4.22
C ARG A 228 17.78 1.98 5.44
N SER A 229 16.72 2.05 6.23
CA SER A 229 16.74 2.65 7.56
C SER A 229 16.25 1.67 8.61
N ARG A 230 16.84 1.75 9.80
CA ARG A 230 16.55 0.88 10.94
C ARG A 230 16.26 1.72 12.16
N ILE A 231 15.25 1.32 12.92
CA ILE A 231 14.91 1.93 14.21
C ILE A 231 15.02 0.91 15.35
N GLY A 232 15.57 1.33 16.49
CA GLY A 232 15.81 0.40 17.59
C GLY A 232 16.55 1.02 18.77
N VAL A 233 16.93 0.17 19.73
CA VAL A 233 17.78 0.53 20.86
C VAL A 233 19.07 -0.33 20.81
N PRO A 234 20.23 0.29 20.53
CA PRO A 234 21.50 -0.43 20.53
C PRO A 234 21.80 -1.08 21.89
N PRO A 235 22.53 -2.21 21.92
CA PRO A 235 23.18 -2.84 20.76
C PRO A 235 22.32 -3.89 20.04
N SER A 236 21.19 -4.32 20.61
CA SER A 236 20.52 -5.56 20.18
C SER A 236 19.03 -5.43 19.87
N THR A 237 18.37 -4.33 20.26
CA THR A 237 16.94 -4.16 20.01
C THR A 237 16.77 -3.51 18.64
N LEU A 238 16.24 -4.26 17.68
CA LEU A 238 15.68 -3.72 16.44
C LEU A 238 14.17 -3.71 16.64
N TYR A 239 13.55 -2.55 16.48
CA TYR A 239 12.10 -2.45 16.48
C TYR A 239 11.54 -2.70 15.08
N ASP A 240 12.09 -2.01 14.08
CA ASP A 240 11.65 -2.16 12.70
C ASP A 240 12.75 -1.70 11.72
N GLU A 241 12.66 -2.17 10.48
CA GLU A 241 13.46 -1.71 9.36
C GLU A 241 12.67 -1.67 8.07
N ASP A 242 12.95 -0.68 7.23
CA ASP A 242 12.39 -0.61 5.88
C ASP A 242 13.46 -0.21 4.87
N SER A 243 13.22 -0.61 3.62
CA SER A 243 14.16 -0.37 2.54
C SER A 243 13.49 -0.28 1.18
N PHE A 244 14.11 0.47 0.27
CA PHE A 244 13.75 0.50 -1.13
C PHE A 244 15.00 0.54 -2.00
N ALA A 245 14.84 0.23 -3.28
CA ALA A 245 15.90 0.34 -4.27
C ALA A 245 15.68 1.58 -5.14
N PHE A 246 16.77 2.21 -5.58
CA PHE A 246 16.72 3.32 -6.51
C PHE A 246 17.91 3.28 -7.47
N TRP A 247 17.75 3.84 -8.65
CA TRP A 247 18.78 3.92 -9.67
C TRP A 247 19.47 5.28 -9.64
N VAL A 248 20.81 5.26 -9.71
CA VAL A 248 21.58 6.44 -10.09
C VAL A 248 21.87 6.33 -11.59
N VAL A 249 21.26 7.20 -12.37
CA VAL A 249 21.34 7.23 -13.84
C VAL A 249 22.07 8.46 -14.33
N ALA A 250 22.61 8.40 -15.55
CA ALA A 250 23.24 9.57 -16.15
C ALA A 250 22.21 10.72 -16.28
N PRO A 251 22.65 11.99 -16.15
CA PRO A 251 21.78 13.15 -16.37
C PRO A 251 21.23 13.23 -17.80
#